data_AF-A0A1F6IDJ4-F1
#
_entry.id   AF-A0A1F6IDJ4-F1
#
_cell.length_a   1.000
_cell.length_b   1.000
_cell.length_c   1.000
_cell.angle_alpha   90.00
_cell.angle_beta   90.00
_cell.angle_gamma   90.00
#
_symmetry.space_group_name_H-M   'P 1'
#
loop_
_entity.id
_entity.type
_entity.pdbx_description
1 polymer ?
#
loop_
_entity_poly.entity_id
_entity_poly.type
_entity_poly.pdbx_seq_one_letter_code
_entity_poly.pdbx_strand_id
1 'polypeptide(L)'
;MIKLLEDGNYTLIETHKHIKILNLGKGKVFVWINAAGIGEILVASHKPHKTDHILAVGRYRLYQVKDEAKLTDLIHLELLVGEGIWQGYLLTKGLPQANTSRVRIIPTLEIITKSVN
;
A
#
# COMPACT_ATOMS: atom_id res chain seq x y z
N MET A 1 -16.57 10.14 8.37
CA MET A 1 -16.58 10.21 6.90
C MET A 1 -15.50 9.33 6.26
N ILE A 2 -15.88 8.49 5.31
CA ILE A 2 -14.98 7.74 4.43
C ILE A 2 -15.01 8.34 3.02
N LYS A 3 -13.85 8.63 2.44
CA LYS A 3 -13.71 9.16 1.07
C LYS A 3 -12.75 8.32 0.25
N LEU A 4 -13.20 7.76 -0.88
CA LEU A 4 -12.32 7.14 -1.87
C LEU A 4 -11.47 8.23 -2.52
N LEU A 5 -10.15 8.10 -2.40
CA LEU A 5 -9.18 9.01 -3.01
C LEU A 5 -8.73 8.50 -4.38
N GLU A 6 -8.44 7.20 -4.47
CA GLU A 6 -7.90 6.58 -5.67
C GLU A 6 -8.20 5.08 -5.69
N ASP A 7 -8.39 4.53 -6.88
CA ASP A 7 -8.36 3.09 -7.13
C ASP A 7 -7.60 2.80 -8.42
N GLY A 8 -7.20 1.55 -8.59
CA GLY A 8 -6.52 1.13 -9.79
C GLY A 8 -6.01 -0.29 -9.70
N ASN A 9 -5.08 -0.62 -10.60
CA ASN A 9 -4.37 -1.89 -10.56
C ASN A 9 -3.02 -1.68 -9.86
N TYR A 10 -2.59 -2.68 -9.11
CA TYR A 10 -1.27 -2.71 -8.51
C TYR A 10 -0.50 -3.95 -8.92
N THR A 11 0.81 -3.87 -8.77
CA THR A 11 1.72 -5.01 -8.82
C THR A 11 2.63 -4.93 -7.60
N LEU A 12 2.78 -6.03 -6.89
CA LEU A 12 3.80 -6.22 -5.87
C LEU A 12 4.82 -7.21 -6.41
N ILE A 13 6.07 -6.79 -6.50
CA ILE A 13 7.18 -7.62 -6.99
C ILE A 13 8.25 -7.75 -5.93
N GLU A 14 9.10 -8.75 -6.09
CA GLU A 14 10.36 -8.91 -5.36
C GLU A 14 11.53 -8.93 -6.34
N THR A 15 12.59 -8.22 -5.99
CA THR A 15 13.87 -8.22 -6.72
C THR A 15 14.81 -9.30 -6.17
N HIS A 16 15.87 -9.64 -6.90
CA HIS A 16 16.92 -10.59 -6.49
C HIS A 16 17.61 -10.27 -5.16
N LYS A 17 17.49 -9.03 -4.66
CA LYS A 17 17.99 -8.63 -3.33
C LYS A 17 16.94 -8.77 -2.23
N HIS A 18 15.84 -9.50 -2.49
CA HIS A 18 14.69 -9.64 -1.60
C HIS A 18 14.07 -8.29 -1.20
N ILE A 19 14.12 -7.33 -2.12
CA ILE A 19 13.49 -6.02 -1.93
C ILE A 19 12.13 -6.06 -2.60
N LYS A 20 11.08 -5.82 -1.81
CA LYS A 20 9.70 -5.69 -2.29
C LYS A 20 9.47 -4.33 -2.91
N ILE A 21 8.74 -4.31 -4.02
CA ILE A 21 8.37 -3.07 -4.72
C ILE A 21 6.88 -3.09 -5.01
N LEU A 22 6.18 -2.09 -4.49
CA LEU A 22 4.77 -1.84 -4.73
C LEU A 22 4.62 -0.79 -5.83
N ASN A 23 3.96 -1.17 -6.92
CA ASN A 23 3.59 -0.26 -8.01
C ASN A 23 2.08 -0.07 -8.02
N LEU A 24 1.60 1.16 -7.82
CA LEU A 24 0.18 1.53 -7.84
C LEU A 24 -0.25 2.14 -9.20
N GLY A 25 0.58 2.00 -10.23
CA GLY A 25 0.38 2.60 -11.55
C GLY A 25 0.69 4.10 -11.59
N LYS A 26 0.54 4.72 -12.77
CA LYS A 26 0.71 6.19 -12.97
C LYS A 26 2.04 6.76 -12.42
N GLY A 27 3.12 5.98 -12.47
CA GLY A 27 4.43 6.38 -11.95
C GLY A 27 4.60 6.29 -10.42
N LYS A 28 3.61 5.77 -9.68
CA LYS A 28 3.67 5.58 -8.23
C LYS A 28 4.33 4.25 -7.89
N VAL A 29 5.64 4.29 -7.70
CA VAL A 29 6.47 3.12 -7.36
C VAL A 29 7.10 3.33 -6.00
N PHE A 30 6.95 2.34 -5.13
CA PHE A 30 7.43 2.39 -3.75
C PHE A 30 8.27 1.17 -3.42
N VAL A 31 9.43 1.40 -2.81
CA VAL A 31 10.19 0.33 -2.16
C VAL A 31 9.53 0.04 -0.81
N TRP A 32 9.22 -1.22 -0.55
CA TRP A 32 8.65 -1.68 0.70
C TRP A 32 9.72 -2.44 1.49
N ILE A 33 10.14 -1.86 2.61
CA ILE A 33 11.20 -2.43 3.45
C ILE A 33 10.80 -2.44 4.92
N ASN A 34 11.35 -3.38 5.67
CA ASN A 34 11.31 -3.35 7.13
C ASN A 34 12.50 -2.55 7.65
N ALA A 35 12.24 -1.39 8.26
CA ALA A 35 13.26 -0.58 8.90
C ALA A 35 13.39 -0.98 10.37
N ALA A 36 14.61 -1.34 10.78
CA ALA A 36 14.91 -1.77 12.14
C ALA A 36 14.39 -0.76 13.19
N GLY A 37 13.62 -1.24 14.17
CA GLY A 37 13.02 -0.43 15.23
C GLY A 37 11.78 0.39 14.83
N ILE A 38 11.41 0.43 13.56
CA ILE A 38 10.24 1.19 13.05
C ILE A 38 9.16 0.25 12.49
N GLY A 39 9.58 -0.86 11.88
CA GLY A 39 8.72 -1.79 11.14
C GLY A 39 8.65 -1.45 9.66
N GLU A 40 7.53 -1.80 9.04
CA GLU A 40 7.38 -1.66 7.58
C GLU A 40 7.19 -0.21 7.14
N ILE A 41 7.91 0.17 6.09
CA ILE A 41 7.84 1.50 5.48
C ILE A 41 7.80 1.41 3.95
N LEU A 42 7.12 2.39 3.35
CA LEU A 42 7.17 2.68 1.93
C LEU A 42 8.11 3.86 1.67
N VAL A 43 8.92 3.73 0.63
CA VAL A 43 9.89 4.74 0.17
C VAL A 43 9.63 5.03 -1.30
N ALA A 44 9.42 6.30 -1.66
CA ALA A 44 9.23 6.68 -3.07
C ALA A 44 10.44 6.26 -3.92
N SER A 45 10.19 5.63 -5.06
CA SER A 45 11.23 5.19 -5.98
C SER A 45 10.96 5.71 -7.39
N HIS A 46 11.98 6.34 -7.98
CA HIS A 46 11.92 6.89 -9.34
C HIS A 46 12.75 6.07 -10.33
N LYS A 47 13.47 5.04 -9.84
CA LYS A 47 14.30 4.19 -10.69
C LYS A 47 13.49 2.97 -11.12
N PRO A 48 13.53 2.58 -12.40
CA PRO A 48 13.00 1.31 -12.83
C PRO A 48 13.80 0.20 -12.15
N HIS A 49 13.09 -0.76 -11.56
CA HIS A 49 13.70 -1.93 -10.93
C HIS A 49 13.53 -3.14 -11.84
N LYS A 50 14.59 -3.93 -11.99
CA LYS A 50 14.49 -5.20 -12.69
C LYS A 50 13.58 -6.12 -11.88
N THR A 51 12.49 -6.55 -12.50
CA THR A 51 11.52 -7.46 -11.89
C THR A 51 12.07 -8.87 -12.00
N ASP A 52 12.15 -9.58 -10.87
CA ASP A 52 12.60 -10.97 -10.84
C ASP A 52 11.42 -11.89 -10.51
N HIS A 53 10.61 -11.56 -9.49
CA HIS A 53 9.40 -12.31 -9.14
C HIS A 53 8.18 -11.39 -8.94
N ILE A 54 7.03 -11.80 -9.47
CA ILE A 54 5.75 -11.17 -9.17
C ILE A 54 5.17 -11.87 -7.94
N LEU A 55 4.96 -11.11 -6.86
CA LEU A 55 4.34 -11.61 -5.63
C LEU A 55 2.82 -11.52 -5.68
N ALA A 56 2.30 -10.42 -6.23
CA ALA A 56 0.86 -10.22 -6.38
C ALA A 56 0.54 -9.23 -7.51
N VAL A 57 -0.62 -9.42 -8.13
CA VAL A 57 -1.25 -8.47 -9.05
C VAL A 57 -2.71 -8.40 -8.68
N GLY A 58 -3.26 -7.19 -8.59
CA GLY A 58 -4.66 -7.03 -8.19
C GLY A 58 -5.16 -5.61 -8.31
N ARG A 59 -6.34 -5.37 -7.74
CA ARG A 59 -6.92 -4.03 -7.59
C ARG A 59 -6.44 -3.44 -6.27
N TYR A 60 -6.21 -2.14 -6.23
CA TYR A 60 -6.02 -1.41 -4.98
C TYR A 60 -7.09 -0.34 -4.82
N ARG A 61 -7.31 0.07 -3.58
CA ARG A 61 -8.12 1.24 -3.23
C ARG A 61 -7.43 2.03 -2.13
N LEU A 62 -7.55 3.34 -2.20
CA LEU A 62 -6.99 4.28 -1.25
C LEU A 62 -8.13 5.15 -0.70
N TYR A 63 -8.31 5.13 0.61
CA TYR A 63 -9.35 5.89 1.29
C TYR A 63 -8.75 6.88 2.25
N GLN A 64 -9.39 8.04 2.36
CA GLN A 64 -9.25 8.91 3.51
C GLN A 64 -10.36 8.59 4.49
N VAL A 65 -9.99 8.31 5.73
CA VAL A 65 -10.92 8.10 6.83
C VAL A 65 -10.74 9.22 7.85
N LYS A 66 -11.85 9.78 8.31
CA LYS A 66 -11.87 10.84 9.31
C LYS A 66 -13.16 10.78 10.10
N ASP A 67 -13.14 10.94 11.42
CA ASP A 67 -14.32 10.96 12.28
C ASP A 67 -15.20 9.70 12.10
N GLU A 68 -14.59 8.53 11.93
CA GLU A 68 -15.29 7.23 11.85
C GLU A 68 -15.05 6.42 13.12
N ALA A 69 -16.10 6.17 13.91
CA ALA A 69 -15.97 5.61 15.26
C ALA A 69 -15.26 4.24 15.35
N LYS A 70 -15.21 3.48 14.25
CA LYS A 70 -14.63 2.12 14.21
C LYS A 70 -13.37 2.03 13.37
N LEU A 71 -12.90 3.14 12.81
CA LEU A 71 -11.77 3.16 11.90
C LEU A 71 -10.79 4.25 12.35
N THR A 72 -9.51 3.97 12.18
CA THR A 72 -8.45 4.90 12.48
C THR A 72 -8.45 6.04 11.45
N ASP A 73 -8.35 7.28 11.94
CA ASP A 73 -8.33 8.51 11.14
C ASP A 73 -7.00 8.70 10.39
N LEU A 74 -6.76 7.81 9.43
CA LEU A 74 -5.58 7.78 8.56
C LEU A 74 -5.98 7.53 7.11
N ILE A 75 -4.97 7.44 6.24
CA ILE A 75 -5.16 6.89 4.89
C ILE A 75 -5.15 5.37 4.97
N HIS A 76 -6.18 4.75 4.42
CA HIS A 76 -6.32 3.29 4.31
C HIS A 76 -5.96 2.88 2.88
N LEU A 77 -4.96 2.02 2.74
CA LEU A 77 -4.61 1.33 1.51
C LEU A 77 -5.11 -0.10 1.59
N GLU A 78 -5.92 -0.51 0.63
CA GLU A 78 -6.40 -1.88 0.50
C GLU A 78 -5.86 -2.50 -0.78
N LEU A 79 -5.29 -3.70 -0.66
CA LEU A 79 -4.78 -4.49 -1.78
C LEU A 79 -5.61 -5.77 -1.91
N LEU A 80 -6.15 -6.04 -3.10
CA LEU A 80 -6.84 -7.29 -3.40
C LEU A 80 -5.81 -8.40 -3.62
N VAL A 81 -5.66 -9.31 -2.65
CA VAL A 81 -4.57 -10.30 -2.61
C VAL A 81 -4.94 -11.67 -3.18
N GLY A 82 -6.20 -11.87 -3.61
CA GLY A 82 -6.70 -13.11 -4.22
C GLY A 82 -8.07 -13.49 -3.68
N GLU A 83 -8.82 -14.30 -4.42
CA GLU A 83 -10.12 -14.88 -3.98
C GLU A 83 -11.11 -13.86 -3.40
N GLY A 84 -11.12 -12.63 -3.91
CA GLY A 84 -12.00 -11.57 -3.40
C GLY A 84 -11.59 -10.99 -2.05
N ILE A 85 -10.45 -11.40 -1.48
CA ILE A 85 -9.94 -10.98 -0.18
C ILE A 85 -9.09 -9.71 -0.31
N TRP A 86 -9.47 -8.69 0.45
CA TRP A 86 -8.67 -7.48 0.60
C TRP A 86 -7.74 -7.59 1.81
N GLN A 87 -6.54 -7.05 1.68
CA GLN A 87 -5.61 -6.81 2.77
C GLN A 87 -5.51 -5.31 3.01
N GLY A 88 -5.82 -4.88 4.24
CA GLY A 88 -5.79 -3.48 4.65
C GLY A 88 -4.43 -3.05 5.23
N TYR A 89 -4.09 -1.78 5.00
CA TYR A 89 -2.93 -1.11 5.57
C TYR A 89 -3.25 0.34 5.93
N LEU A 90 -2.74 0.81 7.06
CA LEU A 90 -2.77 2.21 7.46
C LEU A 90 -1.48 2.91 7.05
N LEU A 91 -1.60 4.07 6.39
CA LEU A 91 -0.48 4.94 6.02
C LEU A 91 -0.46 6.17 6.93
N THR A 92 0.55 6.27 7.79
CA THR A 92 0.61 7.30 8.84
C THR A 92 0.72 8.73 8.32
N LYS A 93 1.19 8.91 7.10
CA LYS A 93 1.36 10.22 6.43
C LYS A 93 0.89 10.20 4.97
N GLY A 94 0.02 9.26 4.61
CA GLY A 94 -0.40 9.03 3.21
C GLY A 94 0.69 8.35 2.36
N LEU A 95 0.61 8.47 1.03
CA LEU A 95 1.63 7.89 0.16
C LEU A 95 2.93 8.73 0.20
N PRO A 96 4.12 8.11 0.17
CA PRO A 96 5.38 8.83 0.01
C PRO A 96 5.37 9.74 -1.22
N GLN A 97 5.99 10.93 -1.11
CA GLN A 97 6.16 11.88 -2.21
C GLN A 97 7.65 12.04 -2.54
N ALA A 98 7.98 12.61 -3.70
CA ALA A 98 9.36 12.66 -4.21
C ALA A 98 10.36 13.34 -3.25
N ASN A 99 9.85 14.25 -2.44
CA ASN A 99 10.54 15.10 -1.47
C ASN A 99 10.37 14.65 -0.01
N THR A 100 9.53 13.64 0.26
CA THR A 100 9.22 13.19 1.63
C THR A 100 9.50 11.69 1.78
N SER A 101 10.48 11.38 2.63
CA SER A 101 11.40 10.26 2.40
C SER A 101 10.86 8.87 2.69
N ARG A 102 9.96 8.68 3.67
CA ARG A 102 9.52 7.34 4.12
C ARG A 102 8.18 7.48 4.83
N VAL A 103 7.21 6.61 4.53
CA VAL A 103 5.94 6.54 5.27
C VAL A 103 5.79 5.15 5.87
N ARG A 104 5.36 5.09 7.13
CA ARG A 104 5.07 3.83 7.80
C ARG A 104 3.79 3.24 7.23
N ILE A 105 3.87 1.97 6.84
CA ILE A 105 2.74 1.16 6.39
C ILE A 105 2.48 0.12 7.47
N ILE A 106 1.25 0.05 7.98
CA ILE A 106 0.91 -0.80 9.11
C ILE A 106 -0.22 -1.73 8.68
N PRO A 107 -0.04 -3.07 8.69
CA PRO A 107 -1.13 -3.98 8.38
C PRO A 107 -2.26 -3.81 9.38
N THR A 108 -3.51 -3.87 8.89
CA THR A 108 -4.70 -3.72 9.72
C THR A 108 -5.82 -4.66 9.28
N LEU A 109 -6.73 -4.93 10.22
CA LEU A 109 -8.00 -5.62 9.97
C LEU A 109 -9.13 -4.62 9.64
N GLU A 110 -8.85 -3.32 9.69
CA GLU A 110 -9.78 -2.26 9.30
C GLU A 110 -9.92 -2.22 7.77
N ILE A 111 -10.84 -3.02 7.24
CA ILE A 111 -11.13 -3.10 5.80
C ILE A 111 -12.51 -2.51 5.53
N ILE A 112 -12.53 -1.49 4.68
CA ILE A 112 -13.68 -0.76 4.16
C ILE A 112 -14.31 -1.52 2.99
N THR A 113 -13.51 -2.10 2.09
CA THR A 113 -14.08 -2.90 0.99
C THR A 113 -14.54 -4.26 1.49
N LYS A 114 -15.79 -4.60 1.18
CA LYS A 114 -16.31 -5.95 1.44
C LYS A 114 -15.58 -6.97 0.56
N SER A 115 -14.95 -7.96 1.19
CA SER A 115 -14.51 -9.16 0.51
C SER A 115 -15.72 -9.96 0.02
N VAL A 116 -15.60 -10.53 -1.17
CA VAL A 116 -16.62 -11.44 -1.72
C VAL A 116 -16.14 -12.87 -1.48
N ASN A 117 -16.88 -13.61 -0.66
CA ASN A 117 -16.81 -15.06 -0.58
C ASN A 117 -18.08 -15.62 -1.23
#